data_AF-A0A1A2LFC1-F1
#
_entry.id   AF-A0A1A2LFC1-F1
#
_cell.length_a   1.000
_cell.length_b   1.000
_cell.length_c   1.000
_cell.angle_alpha   90.00
_cell.angle_beta   90.00
_cell.angle_gamma   90.00
#
_symmetry.space_group_name_H-M   'P 1'
#
loop_
_entity.id
_entity.type
_entity.pdbx_description
1 polymer ?
#
loop_
_entity_poly.entity_id
_entity_poly.type
_entity_poly.pdbx_seq_one_letter_code
_entity_poly.pdbx_strand_id
1 'polypeptide(L)'
;MFLNKSYATPIISAGLLAIQGMTMTCGIGTPDSGDRFGQGAAQLGDVDQTLESAKPTSGWQGGASQAYTGQDAKQQERARMIAEADKEMEAVISKQAGQIDQTRSFLGTCATVLGYAILPAMAAKAFPATAPYAIAIEVGAVAGSVPLAAGQTSMMNANSMANAVEIGQAMGKYAKVAASATFGK
;
A
#
# COMPACT_ATOMS: atom_id res chain seq x y z
N MET A 1 -2.56 21.48 -13.11
CA MET A 1 -3.37 22.51 -13.79
C MET A 1 -4.57 22.79 -12.92
N PHE A 2 -4.61 23.97 -12.30
CA PHE A 2 -5.55 24.30 -11.23
C PHE A 2 -6.99 24.35 -11.76
N LEU A 3 -7.88 23.63 -11.08
CA LEU A 3 -9.34 23.68 -11.26
C LEU A 3 -9.80 25.14 -11.20
N ASN A 4 -10.07 25.75 -12.36
CA ASN A 4 -10.89 26.94 -12.42
C ASN A 4 -12.23 26.57 -11.80
N LYS A 5 -12.56 27.19 -10.66
CA LYS A 5 -13.88 27.12 -10.05
C LYS A 5 -14.91 27.44 -11.14
N SER A 6 -15.57 26.43 -11.69
CA SER A 6 -16.75 26.64 -12.52
C SER A 6 -17.85 27.09 -11.57
N TYR A 7 -17.94 28.40 -11.31
CA TYR A 7 -19.03 29.02 -10.56
C TYR A 7 -20.41 28.68 -11.15
N ALA A 8 -20.43 28.21 -12.40
CA ALA A 8 -21.63 27.84 -13.12
C ALA A 8 -22.04 26.36 -12.95
N THR A 9 -21.26 25.49 -12.30
CA THR A 9 -21.68 24.10 -11.96
C THR A 9 -21.28 23.75 -10.52
N PRO A 10 -21.96 24.34 -9.51
CA PRO A 10 -21.55 24.23 -8.11
C PRO A 10 -21.67 22.80 -7.55
N ILE A 11 -22.67 22.02 -7.98
CA ILE A 11 -22.91 20.68 -7.43
C ILE A 11 -21.84 19.72 -7.99
N ILE A 12 -21.55 19.80 -9.29
CA ILE A 12 -20.43 19.04 -9.89
C ILE A 12 -19.10 19.42 -9.23
N SER A 13 -18.87 20.72 -8.99
CA SER A 13 -17.64 21.19 -8.34
C SER A 13 -17.47 20.63 -6.93
N ALA A 14 -18.56 20.58 -6.15
CA ALA A 14 -18.56 19.96 -4.83
C ALA A 14 -18.28 18.45 -4.91
N GLY A 15 -18.86 17.74 -5.88
CA GLY A 15 -18.58 16.32 -6.10
C GLY A 15 -17.13 16.04 -6.48
N LEU A 16 -16.53 16.86 -7.37
CA LEU A 16 -15.12 16.75 -7.72
C LEU A 16 -14.21 17.01 -6.52
N LEU A 17 -14.54 18.00 -5.69
CA LEU A 17 -13.81 18.27 -4.45
C LEU A 17 -13.87 17.09 -3.49
N ALA A 18 -15.03 16.45 -3.34
CA ALA A 18 -15.18 15.26 -2.51
C ALA A 18 -14.30 14.09 -3.02
N ILE A 19 -14.32 13.80 -4.32
CA ILE A 19 -13.49 12.75 -4.93
C ILE A 19 -12.00 13.08 -4.78
N GLN A 20 -11.62 14.35 -4.92
CA GLN A 20 -10.25 14.78 -4.68
C GLN A 20 -9.83 14.57 -3.23
N GLY A 21 -10.72 14.86 -2.27
CA GLY A 21 -10.53 14.55 -0.85
C GLY A 21 -10.27 13.07 -0.60
N MET A 22 -11.09 12.20 -1.19
CA MET A 22 -10.91 10.74 -1.13
C MET A 22 -9.60 10.28 -1.78
N THR A 23 -9.17 10.93 -2.87
CA THR A 23 -7.91 10.59 -3.54
C THR A 23 -6.71 10.93 -2.64
N MET A 24 -6.77 12.04 -1.90
CA MET A 24 -5.69 12.44 -0.99
C MET A 24 -5.50 11.48 0.19
N THR A 25 -6.55 10.75 0.61
CA THR A 25 -6.39 9.73 1.65
C THR A 25 -5.66 8.48 1.15
N CYS A 26 -5.45 8.35 -0.17
CA CYS A 26 -4.68 7.28 -0.78
C CYS A 26 -3.19 7.65 -0.96
N GLY A 27 -2.70 8.71 -0.31
CA GLY A 27 -1.32 9.19 -0.40
C GLY A 27 -1.00 9.92 -1.72
N ILE A 28 0.26 10.31 -1.88
CA ILE A 28 0.77 11.05 -3.05
C ILE A 28 2.02 10.35 -3.59
N GLY A 29 2.22 10.37 -4.90
CA GLY A 29 3.41 9.81 -5.56
C GLY A 29 3.32 8.31 -5.80
N THR A 30 4.41 7.71 -6.28
CA THR A 30 4.48 6.28 -6.55
C THR A 30 4.44 5.49 -5.24
N PRO A 31 3.53 4.51 -5.09
CA PRO A 31 3.53 3.64 -3.92
C PRO A 31 4.85 2.86 -3.80
N ASP A 32 5.28 2.57 -2.57
CA ASP A 32 6.46 1.75 -2.31
C ASP A 32 6.18 0.29 -2.72
N SER A 33 7.11 -0.33 -3.46
CA SER A 33 7.03 -1.73 -3.88
C SER A 33 7.44 -2.71 -2.80
N GLY A 34 8.15 -2.24 -1.76
CA GLY A 34 8.71 -3.10 -0.72
C GLY A 34 10.04 -3.76 -1.09
N ASP A 35 10.63 -3.43 -2.25
CA ASP A 35 11.84 -4.09 -2.79
C ASP A 35 13.03 -4.11 -1.83
N ARG A 36 13.09 -3.16 -0.89
CA ARG A 36 14.14 -3.12 0.14
C ARG A 36 14.08 -4.31 1.08
N PHE A 37 12.88 -4.80 1.39
CA PHE A 37 12.71 -6.03 2.17
C PHE A 37 13.16 -7.23 1.35
N GLY A 38 12.82 -7.31 0.06
CA GLY A 38 13.31 -8.37 -0.82
C GLY A 38 14.85 -8.40 -0.92
N GLN A 39 15.48 -7.22 -1.01
CA GLN A 39 16.94 -7.08 -0.98
C GLN A 39 17.54 -7.53 0.36
N GLY A 40 16.90 -7.16 1.49
CA GLY A 40 17.31 -7.60 2.82
C GLY A 40 17.23 -9.13 2.97
N ALA A 41 16.14 -9.73 2.50
CA ALA A 41 15.97 -11.18 2.49
C ALA A 41 17.05 -11.89 1.66
N ALA A 42 17.44 -11.32 0.52
CA ALA A 42 18.52 -11.86 -0.31
C ALA A 42 19.86 -11.80 0.42
N GLN A 43 20.21 -10.66 1.02
CA GLN A 43 21.44 -10.49 1.80
C GLN A 43 21.52 -11.43 3.01
N LEU A 44 20.38 -11.70 3.66
CA LEU A 44 20.31 -12.67 4.76
C LEU A 44 20.51 -14.12 4.28
N GLY A 45 20.18 -14.41 3.02
CA GLY A 45 20.56 -15.67 2.37
C GLY A 45 22.09 -15.82 2.24
N ASP A 46 22.80 -14.73 1.94
CA ASP A 46 24.27 -14.75 1.84
C ASP A 46 24.94 -14.94 3.22
N VAL A 47 24.29 -14.48 4.30
CA VAL A 47 24.75 -14.73 5.68
C VAL A 47 24.75 -16.22 6.01
N ASP A 48 23.74 -16.97 5.55
CA ASP A 48 23.67 -18.43 5.76
C ASP A 48 24.88 -19.14 5.13
N GLN A 49 25.19 -18.81 3.87
CA GLN A 49 26.35 -19.33 3.14
C GLN A 49 27.67 -18.95 3.81
N THR A 50 27.78 -17.70 4.27
CA THR A 50 28.98 -17.21 4.96
C THR A 50 29.22 -17.99 6.25
N LEU A 51 28.18 -18.20 7.07
CA LEU A 51 28.28 -18.98 8.30
C LEU A 51 28.57 -20.46 8.01
N GLU A 52 28.02 -21.02 6.94
CA GLU A 52 28.32 -22.40 6.55
C GLU A 52 29.79 -22.58 6.19
N SER A 53 30.38 -21.60 5.50
CA SER A 53 31.81 -21.60 5.16
C SER A 53 32.73 -21.38 6.37
N ALA A 54 32.22 -20.79 7.46
CA ALA A 54 32.96 -20.48 8.67
C ALA A 54 33.06 -21.66 9.66
N LYS A 55 32.44 -22.80 9.35
CA LYS A 55 32.44 -23.98 10.23
C LYS A 55 33.87 -24.42 10.59
N PRO A 56 34.09 -24.92 11.83
CA PRO A 56 35.40 -25.38 12.27
C PRO A 56 35.98 -26.44 11.34
N THR A 57 37.24 -26.25 10.93
CA THR A 57 37.98 -27.21 10.10
C THR A 57 38.70 -28.26 10.96
N SER A 58 39.37 -29.22 10.33
CA SER A 58 40.15 -30.26 11.03
C SER A 58 41.23 -29.70 11.97
N GLY A 59 41.64 -28.44 11.83
CA GLY A 59 42.59 -27.78 12.72
C GLY A 59 42.00 -27.32 14.05
N TRP A 60 40.68 -27.25 14.20
CA TRP A 60 40.00 -26.76 15.41
C TRP A 60 38.97 -27.77 15.92
N GLN A 61 39.40 -28.58 16.88
CA GLN A 61 38.61 -29.67 17.47
C GLN A 61 38.46 -29.46 18.99
N GLY A 62 37.36 -29.97 19.55
CA GLY A 62 37.07 -29.93 20.99
C GLY A 62 35.81 -29.14 21.32
N GLY A 63 35.57 -28.92 22.63
CA GLY A 63 34.33 -28.29 23.10
C GLY A 63 34.11 -26.87 22.57
N ALA A 64 35.17 -26.10 22.33
CA ALA A 64 35.08 -24.75 21.77
C ALA A 64 34.56 -24.75 20.32
N SER A 65 35.02 -25.69 19.48
CA SER A 65 34.54 -25.78 18.10
C SER A 65 33.10 -26.29 18.02
N GLN A 66 32.70 -27.20 18.90
CA GLN A 66 31.30 -27.63 19.03
C GLN A 66 30.38 -26.47 19.46
N ALA A 67 30.81 -25.67 20.44
CA ALA A 67 30.05 -24.50 20.89
C ALA A 67 29.89 -23.45 19.78
N TYR A 68 30.95 -23.21 19.01
CA TYR A 68 30.92 -22.30 17.86
C TYR A 68 29.94 -22.78 16.79
N THR A 69 30.03 -24.04 16.35
CA THR A 69 29.09 -24.64 15.40
C THR A 69 27.63 -24.52 15.87
N GLY A 70 27.40 -24.68 17.18
CA GLY A 70 26.07 -24.50 17.77
C GLY A 70 25.57 -23.04 17.74
N GLN A 71 26.44 -22.05 17.80
CA GLN A 71 26.08 -20.65 17.64
C GLN A 71 25.86 -20.28 16.17
N ASP A 72 26.69 -20.79 15.26
CA ASP A 72 26.50 -20.59 13.82
C ASP A 72 25.14 -21.12 13.37
N ALA A 73 24.78 -22.34 13.79
CA ALA A 73 23.46 -22.92 13.48
C ALA A 73 22.30 -22.04 13.98
N LYS A 74 22.43 -21.43 15.16
CA LYS A 74 21.41 -20.50 15.68
C LYS A 74 21.38 -19.21 14.86
N GLN A 75 22.52 -18.70 14.43
CA GLN A 75 22.60 -17.47 13.66
C GLN A 75 22.05 -17.67 12.24
N GLN A 76 22.31 -18.82 11.62
CA GLN A 76 21.70 -19.25 10.36
C GLN A 76 20.17 -19.30 10.47
N GLU A 77 19.65 -19.95 11.50
CA GLU A 77 18.21 -20.03 11.72
C GLU A 77 17.56 -18.65 11.94
N ARG A 78 18.23 -17.75 12.67
CA ARG A 78 17.77 -16.36 12.83
C ARG A 78 17.77 -15.62 11.50
N ALA A 79 18.84 -15.72 10.71
CA ALA A 79 18.93 -15.06 9.41
C ALA A 79 17.81 -15.55 8.47
N ARG A 80 17.55 -16.86 8.45
CA ARG A 80 16.46 -17.46 7.70
C ARG A 80 15.08 -16.93 8.13
N MET A 81 14.81 -16.88 9.43
CA MET A 81 13.54 -16.35 9.95
C MET A 81 13.33 -14.87 9.62
N ILE A 82 14.39 -14.04 9.70
CA ILE A 82 14.31 -12.62 9.31
C ILE A 82 14.06 -12.53 7.81
N ALA A 83 14.76 -13.31 6.97
CA ALA A 83 14.57 -13.31 5.53
C ALA A 83 13.15 -13.70 5.11
N GLU A 84 12.54 -14.66 5.82
CA GLU A 84 11.15 -15.05 5.61
C GLU A 84 10.17 -13.92 5.98
N ALA A 85 10.42 -13.24 7.11
CA ALA A 85 9.62 -12.09 7.54
C ALA A 85 9.78 -10.89 6.57
N ASP A 86 10.97 -10.67 6.02
CA ASP A 86 11.25 -9.65 5.02
C ASP A 86 10.44 -9.93 3.74
N LYS A 87 10.46 -11.18 3.24
CA LYS A 87 9.65 -11.56 2.07
C LYS A 87 8.16 -11.39 2.27
N GLU A 88 7.65 -11.69 3.47
CA GLU A 88 6.25 -11.42 3.79
C GLU A 88 5.95 -9.92 3.81
N MET A 89 6.84 -9.11 4.38
CA MET A 89 6.68 -7.65 4.39
C MET A 89 6.69 -7.06 2.98
N GLU A 90 7.61 -7.51 2.12
CA GLU A 90 7.68 -7.16 0.70
C GLU A 90 6.35 -7.47 0.00
N ALA A 91 5.83 -8.69 0.16
CA ALA A 91 4.58 -9.10 -0.48
C ALA A 91 3.38 -8.24 -0.03
N VAL A 92 3.30 -7.90 1.26
CA VAL A 92 2.21 -7.08 1.79
C VAL A 92 2.31 -5.64 1.29
N ILE A 93 3.52 -5.06 1.24
CA ILE A 93 3.74 -3.69 0.74
C ILE A 93 3.45 -3.62 -0.76
N SER A 94 3.92 -4.60 -1.54
CA SER A 94 3.64 -4.70 -2.98
C SER A 94 2.12 -4.81 -3.25
N LYS A 95 1.41 -5.60 -2.45
CA LYS A 95 -0.05 -5.69 -2.49
C LYS A 95 -0.73 -4.36 -2.14
N GLN A 96 -0.28 -3.67 -1.09
CA GLN A 96 -0.76 -2.34 -0.71
C GLN A 96 -0.59 -1.33 -1.86
N ALA A 97 0.57 -1.34 -2.52
CA ALA A 97 0.84 -0.49 -3.67
C ALA A 97 -0.18 -0.71 -4.80
N GLY A 98 -0.43 -1.96 -5.17
CA GLY A 98 -1.43 -2.31 -6.18
C GLY A 98 -2.85 -1.85 -5.82
N GLN A 99 -3.24 -1.98 -4.55
CA GLN A 99 -4.55 -1.54 -4.07
C GLN A 99 -4.71 0.00 -4.08
N ILE A 100 -3.63 0.73 -3.75
CA ILE A 100 -3.59 2.19 -3.85
C ILE A 100 -3.75 2.63 -5.30
N ASP A 101 -3.00 2.03 -6.23
CA ASP A 101 -3.05 2.37 -7.65
C ASP A 101 -4.42 2.07 -8.27
N GLN A 102 -5.00 0.92 -7.97
CA GLN A 102 -6.35 0.57 -8.40
C GLN A 102 -7.39 1.57 -7.88
N THR A 103 -7.31 1.93 -6.60
CA THR A 103 -8.23 2.89 -5.98
C THR A 103 -8.09 4.28 -6.60
N ARG A 104 -6.86 4.78 -6.77
CA ARG A 104 -6.61 6.09 -7.41
C ARG A 104 -7.10 6.11 -8.85
N SER A 105 -6.87 5.05 -9.62
CA SER A 105 -7.35 4.92 -10.99
C SER A 105 -8.88 4.97 -11.07
N PHE A 106 -9.56 4.25 -10.17
CA PHE A 106 -11.01 4.26 -10.09
C PHE A 106 -11.56 5.64 -9.70
N LEU A 107 -10.99 6.28 -8.67
CA LEU A 107 -11.37 7.65 -8.27
C LEU A 107 -11.14 8.65 -9.40
N GLY A 108 -10.03 8.54 -10.13
CA GLY A 108 -9.75 9.35 -11.32
C GLY A 108 -10.77 9.15 -12.43
N THR A 109 -11.25 7.92 -12.62
CA THR A 109 -12.32 7.61 -13.58
C THR A 109 -13.63 8.27 -13.16
N CYS A 110 -14.03 8.16 -11.88
CA CYS A 110 -15.22 8.84 -11.35
C CYS A 110 -15.12 10.37 -11.51
N ALA A 111 -13.96 10.96 -11.21
CA ALA A 111 -13.72 12.39 -11.40
C ALA A 111 -13.83 12.80 -12.86
N THR A 112 -13.31 11.98 -13.78
CA THR A 112 -13.37 12.23 -15.23
C THR A 112 -14.80 12.19 -15.74
N VAL A 113 -15.58 11.16 -15.38
CA VAL A 113 -17.00 11.04 -15.72
C VAL A 113 -17.80 12.24 -15.19
N LEU A 114 -17.57 12.61 -13.94
CA LEU A 114 -18.21 13.77 -13.33
C LEU A 114 -17.80 15.08 -14.04
N GLY A 115 -16.54 15.21 -14.45
CA GLY A 115 -16.02 16.34 -15.21
C GLY A 115 -16.68 16.49 -16.59
N TYR A 116 -16.95 15.37 -17.29
CA TYR A 116 -17.65 15.42 -18.58
C TYR A 116 -19.08 15.96 -18.48
N ALA A 117 -19.73 15.85 -17.31
CA ALA A 117 -21.07 16.43 -17.09
C ALA A 117 -21.08 17.97 -17.00
N ILE A 118 -19.93 18.62 -16.89
CA ILE A 118 -19.83 20.08 -16.86
C ILE A 118 -20.36 20.68 -18.17
N LEU A 119 -19.94 20.15 -19.33
CA LEU A 119 -20.33 20.68 -20.63
C LEU A 119 -21.86 20.68 -20.86
N PRO A 120 -22.59 19.56 -20.69
CA PRO A 120 -24.04 19.57 -20.85
C PRO A 120 -24.76 20.41 -19.78
N ALA A 121 -24.27 20.44 -18.54
CA ALA A 121 -24.84 21.31 -17.50
C ALA A 121 -24.70 22.80 -17.85
N MET A 122 -23.53 23.20 -18.35
CA MET A 122 -23.27 24.56 -18.83
C MET A 122 -24.14 24.92 -20.04
N ALA A 123 -24.24 24.01 -21.01
CA ALA A 123 -25.10 24.20 -22.18
C ALA A 123 -26.56 24.37 -21.76
N ALA A 124 -27.07 23.54 -20.84
CA ALA A 124 -28.43 23.66 -20.35
C ALA A 124 -28.71 25.03 -19.69
N LYS A 125 -27.74 25.60 -18.95
CA LYS A 125 -27.86 26.94 -18.34
C LYS A 125 -27.84 28.08 -19.34
N ALA A 126 -27.22 27.91 -20.49
CA ALA A 126 -27.08 28.95 -21.49
C ALA A 126 -28.39 29.27 -22.24
N PHE A 127 -29.35 28.33 -22.26
CA PHE A 127 -30.63 28.50 -22.96
C PHE A 127 -31.81 28.55 -21.97
N PRO A 128 -32.67 29.59 -21.99
CA PRO A 128 -33.77 29.75 -21.04
C PRO A 128 -34.73 28.56 -20.95
N ALA A 129 -35.01 27.90 -22.09
CA ALA A 129 -35.89 26.74 -22.13
C ALA A 129 -35.33 25.51 -21.40
N THR A 130 -34.00 25.40 -21.28
CA THR A 130 -33.34 24.24 -20.68
C THR A 130 -32.71 24.53 -19.32
N ALA A 131 -32.61 25.80 -18.91
CA ALA A 131 -32.00 26.22 -17.66
C ALA A 131 -32.56 25.50 -16.41
N PRO A 132 -33.87 25.21 -16.30
CA PRO A 132 -34.40 24.45 -15.16
C PRO A 132 -33.85 23.02 -15.04
N TYR A 133 -33.43 22.40 -16.15
CA TYR A 133 -32.92 21.03 -16.15
C TYR A 133 -31.43 20.93 -15.78
N ALA A 134 -30.69 22.03 -15.78
CA ALA A 134 -29.25 22.01 -15.50
C ALA A 134 -28.92 21.43 -14.10
N ILE A 135 -29.72 21.76 -13.09
CA ILE A 135 -29.54 21.21 -11.74
C ILE A 135 -29.75 19.69 -11.74
N ALA A 136 -30.72 19.18 -12.50
CA ALA A 136 -30.97 17.73 -12.59
C ALA A 136 -29.78 17.00 -13.23
N ILE A 137 -29.14 17.61 -14.25
CA ILE A 137 -27.91 17.08 -14.85
C ILE A 137 -26.79 17.03 -13.81
N GLU A 138 -26.57 18.12 -13.07
CA GLU A 138 -25.51 18.17 -12.05
C GLU A 138 -25.74 17.15 -10.92
N VAL A 139 -26.96 17.08 -10.38
CA VAL A 139 -27.33 16.14 -9.31
C VAL A 139 -27.20 14.70 -9.80
N GLY A 140 -27.68 14.39 -11.01
CA GLY A 140 -27.57 13.06 -11.59
C GLY A 140 -26.12 12.62 -11.77
N ALA A 141 -25.27 13.50 -12.30
CA ALA A 141 -23.84 13.22 -12.48
C ALA A 141 -23.12 12.96 -11.14
N VAL A 142 -23.41 13.78 -10.12
CA VAL A 142 -22.86 13.59 -8.77
C VAL A 142 -23.35 12.30 -8.14
N ALA A 143 -24.67 12.01 -8.22
CA ALA A 143 -25.25 10.78 -7.69
C ALA A 143 -24.72 9.53 -8.39
N GLY A 144 -24.34 9.63 -9.67
CA GLY A 144 -23.74 8.52 -10.42
C GLY A 144 -22.24 8.30 -10.15
N SER A 145 -21.53 9.28 -9.58
CA SER A 145 -20.06 9.22 -9.46
C SER A 145 -19.56 9.20 -8.01
N VAL A 146 -20.07 10.10 -7.17
CA VAL A 146 -19.56 10.28 -5.79
C VAL A 146 -19.84 9.07 -4.90
N PRO A 147 -21.04 8.44 -4.93
CA PRO A 147 -21.28 7.22 -4.16
C PRO A 147 -20.39 6.04 -4.56
N LEU A 148 -20.07 5.91 -5.86
CA LEU A 148 -19.16 4.88 -6.34
C LEU A 148 -17.73 5.11 -5.81
N ALA A 149 -17.26 6.36 -5.89
CA ALA A 149 -15.99 6.76 -5.31
C ALA A 149 -15.93 6.48 -3.80
N ALA A 150 -16.97 6.82 -3.05
CA ALA A 150 -17.07 6.56 -1.62
C ALA A 150 -17.08 5.05 -1.29
N GLY A 151 -17.75 4.25 -2.13
CA GLY A 151 -17.72 2.78 -2.04
C GLY A 151 -16.32 2.23 -2.22
N GLN A 152 -15.59 2.70 -3.24
CA GLN A 152 -14.20 2.29 -3.47
C GLN A 152 -13.28 2.70 -2.32
N THR A 153 -13.44 3.91 -1.76
CA THR A 153 -12.68 4.33 -0.57
C THR A 153 -12.99 3.46 0.65
N SER A 154 -14.24 3.00 0.80
CA SER A 154 -14.63 2.06 1.86
C SER A 154 -13.95 0.70 1.69
N MET A 155 -13.84 0.20 0.47
CA MET A 155 -13.05 -1.01 0.16
C MET A 155 -11.56 -0.81 0.47
N MET A 156 -11.00 0.36 0.14
CA MET A 156 -9.59 0.67 0.46
C MET A 156 -9.34 0.70 1.97
N ASN A 157 -10.32 1.15 2.76
CA ASN A 157 -10.24 1.08 4.22
C ASN A 157 -10.22 -0.39 4.71
N ALA A 158 -11.08 -1.24 4.17
CA ALA A 158 -11.08 -2.67 4.47
C ALA A 158 -9.76 -3.35 4.10
N ASN A 159 -9.24 -3.07 2.90
CA ASN A 159 -7.93 -3.53 2.46
C ASN A 159 -6.82 -3.07 3.41
N SER A 160 -6.84 -1.80 3.83
CA SER A 160 -5.85 -1.25 4.78
C SER A 160 -5.86 -2.00 6.11
N MET A 161 -7.04 -2.32 6.64
CA MET A 161 -7.16 -3.14 7.86
C MET A 161 -6.61 -4.55 7.66
N ALA A 162 -6.92 -5.21 6.53
CA ALA A 162 -6.40 -6.55 6.23
C ALA A 162 -4.87 -6.54 6.12
N ASN A 163 -4.29 -5.56 5.42
CA ASN A 163 -2.85 -5.46 5.29
C ASN A 163 -2.17 -5.13 6.64
N ALA A 164 -2.82 -4.39 7.53
CA ALA A 164 -2.29 -4.13 8.88
C ALA A 164 -2.18 -5.42 9.71
N VAL A 165 -3.12 -6.36 9.54
CA VAL A 165 -3.05 -7.69 10.16
C VAL A 165 -1.86 -8.47 9.61
N GLU A 166 -1.66 -8.47 8.29
CA GLU A 166 -0.54 -9.16 7.63
C GLU A 166 0.82 -8.57 8.06
N ILE A 167 0.95 -7.24 8.15
CA ILE A 167 2.12 -6.56 8.72
C ILE A 167 2.34 -7.01 10.17
N GLY A 168 1.29 -7.10 10.98
CA GLY A 168 1.37 -7.57 12.36
C GLY A 168 1.91 -9.00 12.49
N GLN A 169 1.57 -9.88 11.54
CA GLN A 169 2.08 -11.24 11.49
C GLN A 169 3.59 -11.27 11.20
N ALA A 170 4.04 -10.51 10.20
CA ALA A 170 5.46 -10.37 9.88
C ALA A 170 6.25 -9.76 11.06
N MET A 171 5.68 -8.75 11.73
CA MET A 171 6.24 -8.19 12.97
C MET A 171 6.36 -9.23 14.09
N GLY A 172 5.39 -10.14 14.20
CA GLY A 172 5.45 -11.27 15.12
C GLY A 172 6.62 -12.22 14.85
N LYS A 173 7.01 -12.42 13.59
CA LYS A 173 8.21 -13.20 13.24
C LYS A 173 9.48 -12.49 13.67
N TYR A 174 9.63 -11.19 13.40
CA TYR A 174 10.78 -10.43 13.92
C TYR A 174 10.88 -10.48 15.44
N ALA A 175 9.75 -10.37 16.15
CA ALA A 175 9.73 -10.45 17.61
C ALA A 175 10.19 -11.83 18.13
N LYS A 176 9.82 -12.93 17.46
CA LYS A 176 10.33 -14.28 17.79
C LYS A 176 11.84 -14.37 17.61
N VAL A 177 12.37 -13.82 16.52
CA VAL A 177 13.83 -13.77 16.30
C VAL A 177 14.50 -12.99 17.42
N ALA A 178 14.01 -11.78 17.75
CA ALA A 178 14.55 -10.95 18.82
C ALA A 178 14.54 -11.67 20.18
N ALA A 179 13.46 -12.38 20.53
CA ALA A 179 13.37 -13.17 21.76
C ALA A 179 14.34 -14.37 21.78
N SER A 180 14.59 -15.00 20.62
CA SER A 180 15.61 -16.05 20.52
C SER A 180 17.05 -15.52 20.52
N ALA A 181 17.22 -14.22 20.25
CA ALA A 181 18.51 -13.52 20.20
C ALA A 181 18.99 -13.01 21.56
N THR A 182 18.10 -12.81 22.53
CA THR A 182 18.51 -12.49 23.91
C THR A 182 19.38 -13.61 24.48
N PHE A 183 20.63 -13.27 24.76
CA PHE A 183 21.59 -14.16 25.42
C PHE A 183 20.95 -14.75 26.68
N GLY A 184 20.91 -16.08 26.76
CA GLY A 184 20.65 -16.76 28.01
C GLY A 184 21.66 -16.28 29.05
N LYS A 185 21.14 -15.91 30.22
CA LYS A 185 21.91 -15.90 31.46
C LYS A 185 22.49 -17.29 31.72
#